data_AF-A0A812IR20-F1
#
_entry.id   AF-A0A812IR20-F1
#
_cell.length_a   1.000
_cell.length_b   1.000
_cell.length_c   1.000
_cell.angle_alpha   90.00
_cell.angle_beta   90.00
_cell.angle_gamma   90.00
#
_symmetry.space_group_name_H-M   'P 1'
#
loop_
_entity.id
_entity.type
_entity.pdbx_description
1 polymer ?
#
loop_
_entity_poly.entity_id
_entity_poly.type
_entity_poly.pdbx_seq_one_letter_code
_entity_poly.pdbx_strand_id
1 'polypeptide(L)'
;MAPSADNILAYTHLGEDAACWMTEVRHEDYIRHETDPSPWMGMPGFRLETVFFDAMHIVWLGTARVLLASCLGVWHRMGILGHDSFDRNLKTFSVEMKDTCREHKYFGPESMLKMITVCLWTLYDAVKLLDSCGLILSESEAEEAHGKFCKHLKLWQLLAAECLSRNWKCFRCKPKLHYLLHLSRHMRRTKLNLMIIGAVWAEESFLGKLKRVGIRCHAANLMSRLYARVLLLLSLRFRRSRE
;
A
#
# COMPACT_ATOMS: atom_id res chain seq x y z
N MET A 1 22.40 -17.42 -19.90
CA MET A 1 21.96 -18.46 -18.94
C MET A 1 20.46 -18.33 -18.79
N ALA A 2 19.70 -19.42 -19.01
CA ALA A 2 18.27 -19.41 -18.71
C ALA A 2 18.07 -19.24 -17.19
N PRO A 3 17.11 -18.41 -16.73
CA PRO A 3 16.79 -18.34 -15.31
C PRO A 3 16.40 -19.74 -14.81
N SER A 4 16.88 -20.14 -13.63
CA SER A 4 16.43 -21.40 -13.02
C SER A 4 14.91 -21.35 -12.81
N ALA A 5 14.23 -22.49 -12.86
CA ALA A 5 12.79 -22.58 -12.65
C ALA A 5 12.33 -21.92 -11.33
N ASP A 6 13.19 -21.93 -10.31
CA ASP A 6 12.96 -21.26 -9.02
C ASP A 6 12.87 -19.73 -9.12
N ASN A 7 13.44 -19.13 -10.16
CA ASN A 7 13.47 -17.68 -10.35
C ASN A 7 12.20 -17.14 -11.04
N ILE A 8 11.44 -18.02 -11.72
CA ILE A 8 10.18 -17.64 -12.41
C ILE A 8 9.14 -17.16 -11.39
N LEU A 9 9.04 -17.83 -10.24
CA LEU A 9 8.13 -17.48 -9.14
C LEU A 9 8.67 -16.41 -8.19
N ALA A 10 9.86 -15.87 -8.44
CA ALA A 10 10.43 -14.87 -7.57
C ALA A 10 9.69 -13.52 -7.71
N TYR A 11 9.16 -12.99 -6.61
CA TYR A 11 8.53 -11.65 -6.55
C TYR A 11 9.49 -10.50 -6.92
N THR A 12 10.77 -10.80 -7.13
CA THR A 12 11.80 -9.88 -7.61
C THR A 12 11.87 -9.79 -9.14
N HIS A 13 11.20 -10.68 -9.88
CA HIS A 13 11.13 -10.64 -11.34
C HIS A 13 9.93 -9.79 -11.78
N LEU A 14 10.17 -8.76 -12.60
CA LEU A 14 9.15 -7.92 -13.25
C LEU A 14 9.34 -7.83 -14.78
N GLY A 15 10.18 -8.71 -15.37
CA GLY A 15 10.26 -8.84 -16.83
C GLY A 15 8.94 -9.37 -17.39
N GLU A 16 8.66 -9.24 -18.69
CA GLU A 16 7.38 -9.60 -19.32
C GLU A 16 6.93 -11.07 -19.09
N ASP A 17 7.89 -11.93 -18.77
CA ASP A 17 7.75 -13.36 -18.46
C ASP A 17 7.63 -13.67 -16.96
N ALA A 18 7.61 -12.65 -16.09
CA ALA A 18 7.53 -12.86 -14.65
C ALA A 18 6.25 -13.60 -14.24
N ALA A 19 6.35 -14.59 -13.37
CA ALA A 19 5.18 -15.33 -12.91
C ALA A 19 4.20 -14.47 -12.12
N CYS A 20 4.63 -13.31 -11.64
CA CYS A 20 3.72 -12.33 -11.05
C CYS A 20 2.68 -11.81 -12.06
N TRP A 21 2.88 -12.02 -13.37
CA TRP A 21 1.84 -11.76 -14.37
C TRP A 21 0.81 -12.89 -14.48
N MET A 22 1.16 -14.10 -14.05
CA MET A 22 0.27 -15.26 -14.05
C MET A 22 -0.63 -15.34 -12.82
N THR A 23 -0.41 -14.46 -11.83
CA THR A 23 -1.19 -14.42 -10.59
C THR A 23 -2.42 -13.51 -10.68
N GLU A 24 -2.68 -12.89 -11.84
CA GLU A 24 -3.95 -12.21 -12.08
C GLU A 24 -5.05 -13.25 -12.23
N VAL A 25 -5.94 -13.31 -11.23
CA VAL A 25 -7.11 -14.20 -11.28
C VAL A 25 -8.20 -13.51 -12.08
N ARG A 26 -8.54 -14.07 -13.25
CA ARG A 26 -9.69 -13.59 -14.04
C ARG A 26 -10.98 -14.14 -13.47
N HIS A 27 -12.08 -13.48 -13.78
CA HIS A 27 -13.40 -13.94 -13.36
C HIS A 27 -13.71 -15.35 -13.85
N GLU A 28 -13.32 -15.70 -15.07
CA GLU A 28 -13.51 -17.04 -15.62
C GLU A 28 -12.68 -18.09 -14.85
N ASP A 29 -11.46 -17.73 -14.45
CA ASP A 29 -10.60 -18.61 -13.64
C ASP A 29 -11.20 -18.78 -12.24
N TYR A 30 -11.74 -17.71 -11.65
CA TYR A 30 -12.42 -17.76 -10.36
C TYR A 30 -13.63 -18.70 -10.40
N ILE A 31 -14.53 -18.54 -11.39
CA ILE A 31 -15.70 -19.42 -11.55
C ILE A 31 -15.27 -20.88 -11.73
N ARG A 32 -14.21 -21.12 -12.52
CA ARG A 32 -13.77 -22.50 -12.83
C ARG A 32 -13.23 -23.24 -11.61
N HIS A 33 -12.55 -22.54 -10.71
CA HIS A 33 -11.80 -23.18 -9.62
C HIS A 33 -12.46 -23.05 -8.25
N GLU A 34 -13.42 -22.13 -8.07
CA GLU A 34 -14.07 -21.92 -6.78
C GLU A 34 -15.20 -22.93 -6.55
N THR A 35 -15.11 -23.67 -5.44
CA THR A 35 -16.11 -24.67 -5.06
C THR A 35 -17.33 -24.06 -4.39
N ASP A 36 -17.17 -22.89 -3.77
CA ASP A 36 -18.24 -22.14 -3.10
C ASP A 36 -18.17 -20.66 -3.53
N PRO A 37 -18.77 -20.31 -4.70
CA PRO A 37 -18.63 -18.99 -5.25
C PRO A 37 -19.27 -17.93 -4.35
N SER A 38 -18.65 -16.75 -4.32
CA SER A 38 -19.11 -15.59 -3.57
C SER A 38 -20.60 -15.32 -3.81
N PRO A 39 -21.40 -15.01 -2.77
CA PRO A 39 -22.81 -14.65 -2.93
C PRO A 39 -23.04 -13.45 -3.87
N TRP A 40 -22.01 -12.60 -4.05
CA TRP A 40 -22.04 -11.48 -4.98
C TRP A 40 -22.16 -11.89 -6.45
N MET A 41 -21.91 -13.16 -6.78
CA MET A 41 -22.14 -13.71 -8.13
C MET A 41 -23.59 -13.59 -8.60
N GLY A 42 -24.55 -13.51 -7.68
CA GLY A 42 -25.95 -13.26 -8.01
C GLY A 42 -26.27 -11.80 -8.37
N MET A 43 -25.34 -10.86 -8.15
CA MET A 43 -25.56 -9.45 -8.45
C MET A 43 -25.34 -9.18 -9.95
N PRO A 44 -26.32 -8.61 -10.67
CA PRO A 44 -26.16 -8.28 -12.08
C PRO A 44 -24.93 -7.39 -12.32
N GLY A 45 -24.06 -7.80 -13.25
CA GLY A 45 -22.85 -7.07 -13.61
C GLY A 45 -21.65 -7.30 -12.68
N PHE A 46 -21.78 -8.12 -11.62
CA PHE A 46 -20.65 -8.50 -10.80
C PHE A 46 -19.62 -9.28 -11.62
N ARG A 47 -18.36 -8.85 -11.56
CA ARG A 47 -17.22 -9.63 -12.02
C ARG A 47 -16.08 -9.51 -11.02
N LEU A 48 -15.17 -10.49 -10.97
CA LEU A 48 -14.04 -10.43 -10.04
C LEU A 48 -13.18 -9.19 -10.29
N GLU A 49 -13.07 -8.75 -11.54
CA GLU A 49 -12.33 -7.55 -11.92
C GLU A 49 -12.96 -6.24 -11.41
N THR A 50 -14.23 -6.29 -10.97
CA THR A 50 -14.93 -5.16 -10.33
C THR A 50 -14.66 -5.07 -8.82
N VAL A 51 -14.02 -6.09 -8.23
CA VAL A 51 -13.60 -6.05 -6.83
C VAL A 51 -12.42 -5.11 -6.72
N PHE A 52 -12.60 -4.02 -5.98
CA PHE A 52 -11.55 -3.03 -5.81
C PHE A 52 -10.43 -3.52 -4.89
N PHE A 53 -9.21 -3.11 -5.23
CA PHE A 53 -8.07 -3.25 -4.34
C PHE A 53 -8.18 -2.24 -3.20
N ASP A 54 -7.89 -2.70 -1.99
CA ASP A 54 -7.79 -1.84 -0.81
C ASP A 54 -6.52 -0.98 -0.89
N ALA A 55 -6.66 0.19 -1.51
CA ALA A 55 -5.57 1.12 -1.75
C ALA A 55 -4.95 1.59 -0.43
N MET A 56 -5.74 1.73 0.64
CA MET A 56 -5.23 2.08 1.97
C MET A 56 -4.24 1.02 2.49
N HIS A 57 -4.66 -0.25 2.48
CA HIS A 57 -3.83 -1.35 2.97
C HIS A 57 -2.63 -1.66 2.07
N ILE A 58 -2.73 -1.38 0.77
CA ILE A 58 -1.66 -1.65 -0.20
C ILE A 58 -0.63 -0.52 -0.20
N VAL A 59 -1.07 0.73 -0.39
CA VAL A 59 -0.19 1.89 -0.54
C VAL A 59 0.36 2.31 0.82
N TRP A 60 -0.50 2.60 1.79
CA TRP A 60 -0.09 3.22 3.05
C TRP A 60 0.41 2.19 4.07
N LEU A 61 -0.46 1.25 4.47
CA LEU A 61 -0.13 0.28 5.53
C LEU A 61 0.79 -0.85 5.03
N GLY A 62 0.76 -1.11 3.73
CA GLY A 62 1.53 -2.16 3.07
C GLY A 62 2.90 -1.66 2.60
N THR A 63 2.91 -0.68 1.71
CA THR A 63 4.13 -0.24 1.01
C THR A 63 4.85 0.88 1.76
N ALA A 64 4.21 2.04 1.94
CA ALA A 64 4.83 3.23 2.52
C ALA A 64 5.37 2.97 3.94
N ARG A 65 4.59 2.30 4.79
CA ARG A 65 5.05 1.93 6.15
C ARG A 65 6.31 1.06 6.13
N VAL A 66 6.38 0.06 5.23
CA VAL A 66 7.54 -0.84 5.13
C VAL A 66 8.72 -0.12 4.46
N LEU A 67 8.45 0.80 3.54
CA LEU A 67 9.45 1.63 2.89
C LEU A 67 10.21 2.45 3.93
N LEU A 68 9.48 3.23 4.73
CA LEU A 68 10.04 4.08 5.78
C LEU A 68 10.86 3.27 6.78
N ALA A 69 10.33 2.13 7.25
CA ALA A 69 11.07 1.24 8.14
C ALA A 69 12.37 0.70 7.50
N SER A 70 12.35 0.39 6.21
CA SER A 70 13.53 -0.07 5.47
C SER A 70 14.57 1.04 5.30
N CYS A 71 14.13 2.27 4.99
CA CYS A 71 15.00 3.45 4.89
C CYS A 71 15.69 3.73 6.23
N LEU A 72 14.95 3.75 7.34
CA LEU A 72 15.52 3.91 8.68
C LEU A 72 16.56 2.83 9.00
N GLY A 73 16.27 1.58 8.63
CA GLY A 73 17.20 0.46 8.81
C GLY A 73 18.49 0.62 7.99
N VAL A 74 18.42 1.18 6.79
CA VAL A 74 19.61 1.48 5.98
C VAL A 74 20.38 2.67 6.54
N TRP A 75 19.70 3.78 6.85
CA TRP A 75 20.34 4.98 7.39
C TRP A 75 21.08 4.69 8.70
N HIS A 76 20.51 3.86 9.58
CA HIS A 76 21.19 3.41 10.79
C HIS A 76 22.49 2.66 10.47
N ARG A 77 22.46 1.70 9.53
CA ARG A 77 23.63 0.90 9.13
C ARG A 77 24.70 1.71 8.40
N MET A 78 24.31 2.79 7.73
CA MET A 78 25.23 3.74 7.11
C MET A 78 25.83 4.74 8.11
N GLY A 79 25.46 4.68 9.39
CA GLY A 79 25.89 5.64 10.41
C GLY A 79 25.26 7.03 10.27
N ILE A 80 24.28 7.20 9.36
CA ILE A 80 23.63 8.49 9.08
C ILE A 80 22.80 8.95 10.27
N LEU A 81 22.19 8.02 11.01
CA LEU A 81 21.41 8.36 12.20
C LEU A 81 22.26 8.60 13.45
N GLY A 82 23.60 8.51 13.35
CA GLY A 82 24.52 8.51 14.48
C GLY A 82 24.90 7.11 14.98
N HIS A 83 25.81 7.06 15.97
CA HIS A 83 26.34 5.83 16.56
C HIS A 83 25.69 5.45 17.91
N ASP A 84 24.72 6.25 18.38
CA ASP A 84 24.01 5.96 19.65
C ASP A 84 22.98 4.82 19.47
N SER A 85 22.20 4.54 20.52
CA SER A 85 21.11 3.57 20.43
C SER A 85 20.06 3.98 19.39
N PHE A 86 19.45 2.98 18.75
CA PHE A 86 18.47 3.19 17.65
C PHE A 86 17.34 4.15 18.04
N ASP A 87 16.77 4.00 19.24
CA ASP A 87 15.68 4.87 19.73
C ASP A 87 16.12 6.33 19.92
N ARG A 88 17.35 6.54 20.39
CA ARG A 88 17.92 7.88 20.59
C ARG A 88 18.22 8.54 19.25
N ASN A 89 18.84 7.79 18.35
CA ASN A 89 19.13 8.20 16.98
C ASN A 89 17.86 8.58 16.20
N LEU A 90 16.77 7.82 16.34
CA LEU A 90 15.48 8.16 15.69
C LEU A 90 14.90 9.49 16.19
N LYS A 91 14.98 9.74 17.50
CA LYS A 91 14.49 10.98 18.10
C LYS A 91 15.31 12.19 17.61
N THR A 92 16.63 12.06 17.59
CA THR A 92 17.55 13.09 17.07
C THR A 92 17.32 13.34 15.58
N PHE A 93 17.29 12.27 14.77
CA PHE A 93 17.07 12.35 13.33
C PHE A 93 15.72 13.00 12.98
N SER A 94 14.65 12.74 13.74
CA SER A 94 13.35 13.38 13.50
C SER A 94 13.38 14.90 13.72
N VAL A 95 14.28 15.41 14.57
CA VAL A 95 14.49 16.85 14.78
C VAL A 95 15.35 17.40 13.64
N GLU A 96 16.52 16.78 13.41
CA GLU A 96 17.47 17.20 12.36
C GLU A 96 16.87 17.17 10.95
N MET A 97 16.03 16.19 10.64
CA MET A 97 15.38 16.10 9.32
C MET A 97 14.46 17.30 9.07
N LYS A 98 13.78 17.82 10.10
CA LYS A 98 12.92 19.01 9.94
C LYS A 98 13.75 20.26 9.67
N ASP A 99 14.90 20.38 10.31
CA ASP A 99 15.80 21.54 10.17
C ASP A 99 16.57 21.48 8.84
N THR A 100 17.08 20.30 8.48
CA THR A 100 17.79 20.04 7.22
C THR A 100 16.90 20.23 6.00
N CYS A 101 15.63 19.79 6.06
CA CYS A 101 14.65 20.04 4.98
C CYS A 101 14.34 21.53 4.78
N ARG A 102 14.61 22.39 5.77
CA ARG A 102 14.49 23.84 5.63
C ARG A 102 15.74 24.47 5.02
N GLU A 103 16.92 23.92 5.26
CA GLU A 103 18.20 24.55 4.90
C GLU A 103 18.82 24.07 3.58
N HIS A 104 18.58 22.84 3.13
CA HIS A 104 19.36 22.27 2.02
C HIS A 104 18.53 21.68 0.87
N LYS A 105 19.02 21.90 -0.37
CA LYS A 105 18.38 21.44 -1.63
C LYS A 105 18.94 20.16 -2.24
N TYR A 106 20.11 19.62 -1.85
CA TYR A 106 20.63 18.39 -2.46
C TYR A 106 21.69 17.67 -1.60
N PHE A 107 21.73 16.33 -1.73
CA PHE A 107 22.75 15.44 -1.14
C PHE A 107 23.39 14.52 -2.22
N GLY A 108 24.70 14.31 -2.11
CA GLY A 108 25.45 13.13 -2.62
C GLY A 108 26.25 12.50 -1.46
N PRO A 109 27.03 11.40 -1.58
CA PRO A 109 27.14 10.42 -2.65
C PRO A 109 26.76 8.97 -2.24
N GLU A 110 26.22 8.12 -3.11
CA GLU A 110 25.51 8.53 -4.31
C GLU A 110 24.60 7.49 -4.96
N SER A 111 24.76 6.18 -4.78
CA SER A 111 23.83 5.21 -5.42
C SER A 111 22.66 4.86 -4.50
N MET A 112 22.92 4.30 -3.32
CA MET A 112 21.84 3.79 -2.46
C MET A 112 20.97 4.90 -1.87
N LEU A 113 21.56 5.99 -1.38
CA LEU A 113 20.77 7.12 -0.87
C LEU A 113 19.96 7.77 -1.99
N LYS A 114 20.53 7.95 -3.19
CA LYS A 114 19.74 8.45 -4.33
C LYS A 114 18.65 7.46 -4.72
N MET A 115 18.92 6.15 -4.74
CA MET A 115 17.89 5.13 -5.00
C MET A 115 16.78 5.17 -3.96
N ILE A 116 17.10 5.29 -2.67
CA ILE A 116 16.12 5.43 -1.58
C ILE A 116 15.30 6.70 -1.77
N THR A 117 15.95 7.84 -2.02
CA THR A 117 15.29 9.13 -2.22
C THR A 117 14.35 9.09 -3.43
N VAL A 118 14.80 8.54 -4.57
CA VAL A 118 13.95 8.41 -5.77
C VAL A 118 12.83 7.38 -5.52
N CYS A 119 13.08 6.30 -4.78
CA CYS A 119 12.07 5.32 -4.42
C CYS A 119 10.97 5.93 -3.53
N LEU A 120 11.35 6.71 -2.51
CA LEU A 120 10.43 7.49 -1.67
C LEU A 120 9.67 8.53 -2.49
N TRP A 121 10.39 9.32 -3.29
CA TRP A 121 9.82 10.38 -4.11
C TRP A 121 8.81 9.85 -5.11
N THR A 122 9.12 8.77 -5.82
CA THR A 122 8.21 8.19 -6.83
C THR A 122 6.91 7.68 -6.22
N LEU A 123 6.94 7.11 -5.01
CA LEU A 123 5.72 6.74 -4.29
C LEU A 123 4.94 7.97 -3.83
N TYR A 124 5.62 8.94 -3.22
CA TYR A 124 5.02 10.19 -2.76
C TYR A 124 4.36 10.96 -3.92
N ASP A 125 5.06 11.08 -5.04
CA ASP A 125 4.62 11.82 -6.22
C ASP A 125 3.45 11.12 -6.94
N ALA A 126 3.40 9.78 -6.91
CA ALA A 126 2.23 9.03 -7.38
C ALA A 126 0.99 9.32 -6.52
N VAL A 127 1.16 9.28 -5.20
CA VAL A 127 0.08 9.57 -4.25
C VAL A 127 -0.37 11.02 -4.38
N LYS A 128 0.56 11.98 -4.43
CA LYS A 128 0.26 13.40 -4.58
C LYS A 128 -0.51 13.68 -5.86
N LEU A 129 -0.13 13.05 -6.97
CA LEU A 129 -0.88 13.12 -8.23
C LEU A 129 -2.33 12.66 -8.00
N LEU A 130 -2.53 11.46 -7.44
CA LEU A 130 -3.86 10.89 -7.22
C LEU A 130 -4.71 11.68 -6.22
N ASP A 131 -4.10 12.29 -5.20
CA ASP A 131 -4.79 13.17 -4.24
C ASP A 131 -5.27 14.47 -4.89
N SER A 132 -4.61 14.90 -5.98
CA SER A 132 -5.00 16.10 -6.74
C SER A 132 -6.00 15.83 -7.85
N CYS A 133 -6.24 14.56 -8.19
CA CYS A 133 -7.16 14.15 -9.24
C CYS A 133 -8.57 13.88 -8.70
N GLY A 134 -9.56 13.90 -9.59
CA GLY A 134 -10.93 13.49 -9.28
C GLY A 134 -11.11 11.96 -9.18
N LEU A 135 -12.37 11.54 -9.12
CA LEU A 135 -12.75 10.12 -9.12
C LEU A 135 -12.34 9.39 -10.41
N ILE A 136 -12.47 10.09 -11.54
CA ILE A 136 -12.14 9.60 -12.86
C ILE A 136 -10.86 10.31 -13.30
N LEU A 137 -9.84 9.52 -13.61
CA LEU A 137 -8.55 9.98 -14.12
C LEU A 137 -8.67 10.19 -15.64
N SER A 138 -7.98 11.19 -16.16
CA SER A 138 -7.66 11.27 -17.58
C SER A 138 -6.72 10.12 -17.99
N GLU A 139 -6.64 9.85 -19.29
CA GLU A 139 -5.70 8.87 -19.86
C GLU A 139 -4.27 9.14 -19.40
N SER A 140 -3.85 10.41 -19.47
CA SER A 140 -2.51 10.86 -19.08
C SER A 140 -2.25 10.71 -17.58
N GLU A 141 -3.20 11.08 -16.71
CA GLU A 141 -3.03 10.93 -15.27
C GLU A 141 -2.91 9.45 -14.86
N ALA A 142 -3.72 8.58 -15.48
CA ALA A 142 -3.68 7.15 -15.21
C ALA A 142 -2.37 6.50 -15.68
N GLU A 143 -1.87 6.88 -16.87
CA GLU A 143 -0.57 6.43 -17.37
C GLU A 143 0.59 6.94 -16.51
N GLU A 144 0.56 8.21 -16.11
CA GLU A 144 1.57 8.82 -15.26
C GLU A 144 1.62 8.14 -13.89
N ALA A 145 0.46 7.94 -13.24
CA ALA A 145 0.37 7.24 -11.96
C ALA A 145 0.93 5.81 -12.07
N HIS A 146 0.56 5.08 -13.13
CA HIS A 146 1.10 3.74 -13.40
C HIS A 146 2.62 3.74 -13.56
N GLY A 147 3.15 4.67 -14.38
CA GLY A 147 4.58 4.84 -14.58
C GLY A 147 5.33 5.11 -13.28
N LYS A 148 4.81 5.98 -12.41
CA LYS A 148 5.39 6.28 -11.10
C LYS A 148 5.41 5.06 -10.17
N PHE A 149 4.31 4.28 -10.09
CA PHE A 149 4.29 3.04 -9.31
C PHE A 149 5.25 1.98 -9.85
N CYS A 150 5.31 1.77 -11.17
CA CYS A 150 6.25 0.83 -11.78
C CYS A 150 7.70 1.23 -11.52
N LYS A 151 8.03 2.53 -11.60
CA LYS A 151 9.36 3.04 -11.26
C LYS A 151 9.69 2.80 -9.79
N HIS A 152 8.76 3.06 -8.88
CA HIS A 152 8.90 2.77 -7.46
C HIS A 152 9.22 1.28 -7.22
N LEU A 153 8.45 0.37 -7.82
CA LEU A 153 8.65 -1.08 -7.65
C LEU A 153 10.00 -1.56 -8.19
N LYS A 154 10.44 -1.07 -9.35
CA LYS A 154 11.76 -1.38 -9.90
C LYS A 154 12.88 -0.90 -8.97
N LEU A 155 12.78 0.32 -8.45
CA LEU A 155 13.75 0.87 -7.49
C LEU A 155 13.77 0.07 -6.18
N TRP A 156 12.61 -0.37 -5.70
CA TRP A 156 12.51 -1.25 -4.53
C TRP A 156 13.30 -2.54 -4.73
N GLN A 157 13.16 -3.18 -5.89
CA GLN A 157 13.87 -4.43 -6.18
C GLN A 157 15.37 -4.24 -6.29
N LEU A 158 15.83 -3.15 -6.90
CA LEU A 158 17.25 -2.78 -6.91
C LEU A 158 17.78 -2.57 -5.49
N LEU A 159 17.03 -1.86 -4.64
CA LEU A 159 17.37 -1.68 -3.23
C LEU A 159 17.39 -2.99 -2.45
N ALA A 160 16.47 -3.91 -2.74
CA ALA A 160 16.42 -5.23 -2.13
C ALA A 160 17.65 -6.07 -2.51
N ALA A 161 18.02 -6.08 -3.79
CA ALA A 161 19.20 -6.79 -4.29
C ALA A 161 20.49 -6.22 -3.68
N GLU A 162 20.62 -4.90 -3.64
CA GLU A 162 21.77 -4.21 -3.05
C GLU A 162 21.85 -4.41 -1.52
N CYS A 163 20.72 -4.42 -0.82
CA CYS A 163 20.71 -4.74 0.61
C CYS A 163 21.13 -6.20 0.84
N LEU A 164 20.63 -7.13 0.01
CA LEU A 164 20.98 -8.54 0.12
C LEU A 164 22.48 -8.79 -0.12
N SER A 165 23.09 -8.13 -1.11
CA SER A 165 24.55 -8.25 -1.38
C SER A 165 25.41 -7.80 -0.18
N ARG A 166 24.89 -6.91 0.66
CA ARG A 166 25.51 -6.42 1.90
C ARG A 166 25.09 -7.21 3.15
N ASN A 167 24.33 -8.30 2.99
CA ASN A 167 23.71 -9.06 4.08
C ASN A 167 22.80 -8.20 4.98
N TRP A 168 22.18 -7.16 4.42
CA TRP A 168 21.19 -6.32 5.09
C TRP A 168 19.80 -6.84 4.80
N LYS A 169 19.06 -7.20 5.85
CA LYS A 169 17.67 -7.70 5.75
C LYS A 169 16.66 -6.55 5.63
N CYS A 170 16.92 -5.59 4.74
CA CYS A 170 16.07 -4.44 4.43
C CYS A 170 15.39 -4.62 3.06
N PHE A 171 14.31 -3.87 2.78
CA PHE A 171 13.62 -3.89 1.47
C PHE A 171 13.09 -5.27 1.03
N ARG A 172 12.60 -6.10 1.96
CA ARG A 172 12.02 -7.41 1.62
C ARG A 172 10.83 -7.26 0.66
N CYS A 173 10.86 -8.00 -0.45
CA CYS A 173 9.72 -8.09 -1.36
C CYS A 173 8.55 -8.83 -0.68
N LYS A 174 7.39 -8.18 -0.61
CA LYS A 174 6.18 -8.71 0.03
C LYS A 174 5.01 -8.77 -0.97
N PRO A 175 3.99 -9.61 -0.74
CA PRO A 175 2.80 -9.67 -1.59
C PRO A 175 2.11 -8.31 -1.80
N LYS A 176 2.20 -7.39 -0.82
CA LYS A 176 1.64 -6.04 -0.96
C LYS A 176 2.31 -5.20 -2.07
N LEU A 177 3.58 -5.41 -2.38
CA LEU A 177 4.24 -4.75 -3.53
C LEU A 177 3.68 -5.28 -4.85
N HIS A 178 3.37 -6.57 -4.88
CA HIS A 178 2.71 -7.18 -6.02
C HIS A 178 1.27 -6.66 -6.20
N TYR A 179 0.52 -6.49 -5.10
CA TYR A 179 -0.78 -5.83 -5.18
C TYR A 179 -0.70 -4.35 -5.57
N LEU A 180 0.40 -3.65 -5.27
CA LEU A 180 0.61 -2.29 -5.74
C LEU A 180 0.73 -2.22 -7.27
N LEU A 181 1.31 -3.24 -7.89
CA LEU A 181 1.39 -3.38 -9.34
C LEU A 181 0.02 -3.64 -9.97
N HIS A 182 -0.77 -4.52 -9.36
CA HIS A 182 -2.15 -4.77 -9.80
C HIS A 182 -3.03 -3.53 -9.63
N LEU A 183 -2.89 -2.82 -8.51
CA LEU A 183 -3.54 -1.53 -8.26
C LEU A 183 -3.23 -0.54 -9.40
N SER A 184 -1.94 -0.39 -9.75
CA SER A 184 -1.52 0.57 -10.78
C SER A 184 -2.05 0.21 -12.17
N ARG A 185 -2.05 -1.08 -12.52
CA ARG A 185 -2.63 -1.58 -13.78
C ARG A 185 -4.14 -1.40 -13.82
N HIS A 186 -4.81 -1.67 -12.71
CA HIS A 186 -6.25 -1.49 -12.61
C HIS A 186 -6.60 -0.02 -12.85
N MET A 187 -5.94 0.92 -12.17
CA MET A 187 -6.14 2.36 -12.39
C MET A 187 -5.85 2.76 -13.83
N ARG A 188 -4.77 2.24 -14.43
CA ARG A 188 -4.45 2.47 -15.85
C ARG A 188 -5.56 2.00 -16.78
N ARG A 189 -6.16 0.84 -16.53
CA ARG A 189 -7.21 0.24 -17.38
C ARG A 189 -8.57 0.92 -17.18
N THR A 190 -8.99 1.09 -15.94
CA THR A 190 -10.36 1.55 -15.61
C THR A 190 -10.46 3.06 -15.49
N LYS A 191 -9.33 3.76 -15.38
CA LYS A 191 -9.25 5.19 -15.12
C LYS A 191 -9.92 5.61 -13.81
N LEU A 192 -10.18 4.67 -12.91
CA LEU A 192 -10.75 4.96 -11.61
C LEU A 192 -9.64 5.30 -10.62
N ASN A 193 -9.81 6.39 -9.89
CA ASN A 193 -8.92 6.77 -8.81
C ASN A 193 -9.20 5.93 -7.56
N LEU A 194 -8.45 4.83 -7.42
CA LEU A 194 -8.62 3.91 -6.29
C LEU A 194 -8.18 4.49 -4.94
N MET A 195 -7.49 5.64 -4.93
CA MET A 195 -7.21 6.36 -3.68
C MET A 195 -8.46 7.01 -3.10
N ILE A 196 -9.50 7.22 -3.90
CA ILE A 196 -10.79 7.74 -3.43
C ILE A 196 -11.74 6.59 -3.10
N ILE A 197 -11.88 5.60 -3.99
CA ILE A 197 -12.86 4.51 -3.83
C ILE A 197 -12.34 3.41 -2.89
N GLY A 198 -11.07 3.03 -3.03
CA GLY A 198 -10.46 1.91 -2.33
C GLY A 198 -9.80 2.29 -1.01
N ALA A 199 -9.80 3.57 -0.63
CA ALA A 199 -9.23 4.04 0.63
C ALA A 199 -10.30 4.02 1.73
N VAL A 200 -10.52 2.84 2.29
CA VAL A 200 -11.58 2.55 3.30
C VAL A 200 -11.25 3.07 4.71
N TRP A 201 -10.70 4.28 4.82
CA TRP A 201 -10.26 4.87 6.09
C TRP A 201 -11.40 5.04 7.09
N ALA A 202 -12.57 5.44 6.60
CA ALA A 202 -13.74 5.71 7.44
C ALA A 202 -14.32 4.40 7.98
N GLU A 203 -14.40 3.38 7.13
CA GLU A 203 -14.84 2.04 7.45
C GLU A 203 -13.90 1.39 8.47
N GLU A 204 -12.59 1.46 8.27
CA GLU A 204 -11.59 0.93 9.22
C GLU A 204 -11.70 1.63 10.58
N SER A 205 -11.83 2.96 10.58
CA SER A 205 -12.03 3.75 11.80
C SER A 205 -13.34 3.38 12.51
N PHE A 206 -14.39 3.08 11.75
CA PHE A 206 -15.67 2.62 12.26
C PHE A 206 -15.57 1.20 12.83
N LEU A 207 -14.93 0.27 12.14
CA LEU A 207 -14.63 -1.07 12.63
C LEU A 207 -13.81 -1.02 13.94
N GLY A 208 -12.86 -0.09 14.07
CA GLY A 208 -12.13 0.14 15.32
C GLY A 208 -13.04 0.60 16.47
N LYS A 209 -14.06 1.43 16.21
CA LYS A 209 -15.08 1.80 17.19
C LYS A 209 -15.95 0.59 17.57
N LEU A 210 -16.39 -0.19 16.59
CA LEU A 210 -17.16 -1.41 16.81
C LEU A 210 -16.38 -2.43 17.63
N LYS A 211 -15.09 -2.64 17.33
CA LYS A 211 -14.20 -3.52 18.09
C LYS A 211 -14.09 -3.09 19.55
N ARG A 212 -13.93 -1.80 19.83
CA ARG A 212 -13.90 -1.27 21.22
C ARG A 212 -15.20 -1.50 21.98
N VAL A 213 -16.33 -1.46 21.29
CA VAL A 213 -17.62 -1.87 21.87
C VAL A 213 -17.61 -3.36 22.14
N GLY A 214 -17.15 -4.15 21.17
CA GLY A 214 -17.21 -5.60 21.23
C GLY A 214 -16.36 -6.23 22.32
N ILE A 215 -15.14 -5.72 22.55
CA ILE A 215 -14.27 -6.18 23.65
C ILE A 215 -14.87 -5.94 25.05
N ARG A 216 -15.93 -5.13 25.17
CA ARG A 216 -16.66 -4.86 26.42
C ARG A 216 -17.98 -5.61 26.51
N CYS A 217 -18.30 -6.45 25.53
CA CYS A 217 -19.51 -7.26 25.50
C CYS A 217 -19.16 -8.73 25.66
N HIS A 218 -20.10 -9.51 26.20
CA HIS A 218 -19.95 -10.95 26.22
C HIS A 218 -20.14 -11.48 24.80
N ALA A 219 -19.35 -12.49 24.38
CA ALA A 219 -19.39 -12.99 23.00
C ALA A 219 -20.81 -13.41 22.56
N ALA A 220 -21.56 -14.07 23.46
CA ALA A 220 -22.94 -14.50 23.19
C ALA A 220 -23.94 -13.36 22.92
N ASN A 221 -23.63 -12.12 23.32
CA ASN A 221 -24.49 -10.95 23.09
C ASN A 221 -23.82 -9.83 22.30
N LEU A 222 -22.65 -10.10 21.71
CA LEU A 222 -21.86 -9.12 20.98
C LEU A 222 -22.67 -8.43 19.88
N MET A 223 -23.28 -9.22 18.99
CA MET A 223 -23.99 -8.70 17.83
C MET A 223 -25.23 -7.90 18.23
N SER A 224 -26.03 -8.39 19.18
CA SER A 224 -27.22 -7.68 19.65
C SER A 224 -26.86 -6.34 20.32
N ARG A 225 -25.80 -6.31 21.14
CA ARG A 225 -25.31 -5.08 21.77
C ARG A 225 -24.72 -4.10 20.77
N LEU A 226 -24.05 -4.60 19.74
CA LEU A 226 -23.50 -3.79 18.65
C LEU A 226 -24.63 -3.11 17.87
N TYR A 227 -25.63 -3.87 17.41
CA TYR A 227 -26.78 -3.32 16.69
C TYR A 227 -27.56 -2.30 17.51
N ALA A 228 -27.86 -2.60 18.78
CA ALA A 228 -28.55 -1.67 19.66
C ALA A 228 -27.82 -0.32 19.79
N ARG A 229 -26.49 -0.35 19.90
CA ARG A 229 -25.66 0.88 19.98
C ARG A 229 -25.59 1.64 18.67
N VAL A 230 -25.53 0.94 17.52
CA VAL A 230 -25.57 1.57 16.20
C VAL A 230 -26.92 2.25 15.98
N LEU A 231 -28.03 1.58 16.28
CA LEU A 231 -29.38 2.15 16.17
C LEU A 231 -29.55 3.39 17.06
N LEU A 232 -29.07 3.35 18.30
CA LEU A 232 -29.10 4.51 19.19
C LEU A 232 -28.26 5.68 18.65
N LEU A 233 -27.08 5.41 18.08
CA LEU A 233 -26.25 6.44 17.47
C LEU A 233 -26.94 7.08 16.25
N LEU A 234 -27.59 6.27 15.41
CA LEU A 234 -28.34 6.75 14.26
C LEU A 234 -29.53 7.61 14.69
N SER A 235 -30.29 7.20 15.70
CA SER A 235 -31.43 7.98 16.20
C SER A 235 -30.99 9.35 16.77
N LEU A 236 -29.88 9.40 17.50
CA LEU A 236 -29.30 10.65 18.00
C LEU A 236 -28.83 11.56 16.86
N ARG A 237 -28.26 11.01 15.78
CA ARG A 237 -27.86 11.79 14.60
C ARG A 237 -29.06 12.35 13.85
N PHE A 238 -30.10 11.54 13.63
CA PHE A 238 -31.33 11.99 12.96
C PHE A 238 -32.05 13.08 13.74
N ARG A 239 -32.01 13.05 15.07
CA ARG A 239 -32.57 14.13 15.89
C ARG A 239 -31.80 15.43 15.67
N ARG A 240 -30.47 15.39 15.73
CA ARG A 240 -29.62 16.58 15.52
C ARG A 240 -29.72 17.19 14.13
N SER A 241 -29.95 16.38 13.08
CA SER A 241 -30.10 16.91 11.71
C SER A 241 -31.44 17.61 11.46
N ARG A 242 -32.39 17.51 12.41
CA ARG A 242 -33.70 18.17 12.34
C ARG A 242 -33.75 19.47 13.15
N GLU A 243 -32.75 19.72 13.98
CA GLU A 243 -32.54 20.96 14.74
C GLU A 243 -31.69 21.92 13.90
#